data_AF-A0A8B9NPX2-F1
#
_entry.id   AF-A0A8B9NPX2-F1
#
_cell.length_a   1.000
_cell.length_b   1.000
_cell.length_c   1.000
_cell.angle_alpha   90.00
_cell.angle_beta   90.00
_cell.angle_gamma   90.00
#
_symmetry.space_group_name_H-M   'P 1'
#
loop_
_entity.id
_entity.type
_entity.pdbx_description
1 polymer ?
#
loop_
_entity_poly.entity_id
_entity_poly.type
_entity_poly.pdbx_seq_one_letter_code
_entity_poly.pdbx_strand_id
1 'polypeptide(L)' 'MGAAAMAGILAWFWNERFWLPHNVTWADLQSTEEAAFPQAEDLYLAFPLAFCIFMIRLLFER' A
#
# COMPACT_ATOMS: atom_id res chain seq x y z
N MET A 1 -3.97 6.45 -23.20
CA MET A 1 -4.92 5.40 -22.79
C MET A 1 -4.47 4.59 -21.54
N GLY A 2 -3.18 4.33 -21.30
CA GLY A 2 -2.74 3.43 -20.20
C GLY A 2 -2.85 3.98 -18.76
N ALA A 3 -2.64 5.28 -18.54
CA ALA A 3 -2.62 5.85 -17.19
C ALA A 3 -4.00 5.86 -16.50
N ALA A 4 -5.09 6.08 -17.24
CA ALA A 4 -6.44 6.08 -16.69
C ALA A 4 -6.88 4.67 -16.25
N ALA A 5 -6.49 3.64 -16.99
CA ALA A 5 -6.75 2.25 -16.62
C ALA A 5 -5.99 1.86 -15.33
N MET A 6 -4.72 2.29 -15.22
CA MET A 6 -3.92 2.07 -14.01
C MET A 6 -4.55 2.76 -12.79
N ALA A 7 -4.95 4.03 -12.92
CA ALA A 7 -5.62 4.77 -11.85
C ALA A 7 -6.94 4.12 -11.41
N GLY A 8 -7.72 3.59 -12.36
CA GLY A 8 -8.96 2.85 -12.06
C GLY A 8 -8.73 1.55 -11.28
N ILE A 9 -7.69 0.79 -11.66
CA ILE A 9 -7.32 -0.45 -10.95
C ILE A 9 -6.82 -0.13 -9.54
N LEU A 10 -5.98 0.90 -9.39
CA LEU A 10 -5.49 1.33 -8.08
C LEU A 10 -6.64 1.78 -7.17
N ALA A 11 -7.59 2.58 -7.68
CA ALA A 11 -8.74 3.03 -6.91
C ALA A 11 -9.69 1.88 -6.49
N TRP A 12 -9.85 0.87 -7.35
CA TRP A 12 -10.60 -0.34 -7.02
C TRP A 12 -9.87 -1.20 -5.97
N PHE A 13 -8.56 -1.36 -6.11
CA PHE A 13 -7.73 -2.11 -5.18
C PHE A 13 -7.65 -1.46 -3.80
N TRP A 14 -7.54 -0.12 -3.75
CA TRP A 14 -7.47 0.69 -2.52
C TRP A 14 -8.84 1.00 -1.88
N ASN A 15 -9.88 0.24 -2.22
CA ASN A 15 -11.21 0.48 -1.69
C ASN A 15 -11.26 0.33 -0.15
N GLU A 16 -11.77 1.35 0.52
CA GLU A 16 -11.88 1.42 1.98
C GLU A 16 -12.61 0.21 2.59
N ARG A 17 -13.61 -0.35 1.90
CA ARG A 17 -14.37 -1.50 2.43
C ARG A 17 -13.59 -2.80 2.50
N PHE A 18 -12.53 -2.94 1.71
CA PHE A 18 -11.70 -4.14 1.73
C PHE A 18 -10.64 -4.07 2.83
N TRP A 19 -10.08 -2.89 3.05
CA TRP A 19 -8.94 -2.68 3.94
C TRP A 19 -9.32 -2.14 5.32
N LEU A 20 -10.38 -1.34 5.41
CA LEU A 20 -10.81 -0.66 6.63
C LEU A 20 -12.16 -1.18 7.14
N PRO A 21 -12.38 -1.14 8.46
CA PRO A 21 -13.71 -1.37 9.03
C PRO A 21 -14.71 -0.27 8.60
N HIS A 22 -16.01 -0.57 8.70
CA HIS A 22 -17.13 0.24 8.19
C HIS A 22 -17.24 1.70 8.70
N ASN A 23 -16.34 2.13 9.59
CA ASN A 23 -16.36 3.42 10.26
C ASN A 23 -15.06 4.22 10.13
N VAL A 24 -14.11 3.78 9.30
CA VAL A 24 -12.82 4.44 9.13
C VAL A 24 -12.53 4.61 7.65
N THR A 25 -12.09 5.81 7.27
CA THR A 25 -11.65 6.14 5.91
C THR A 25 -10.13 6.29 5.85
N TRP A 26 -9.55 6.25 4.66
CA TRP A 26 -8.11 6.51 4.51
C TRP A 26 -7.73 7.94 4.90
N ALA A 27 -8.67 8.88 4.80
CA ALA A 27 -8.49 10.26 5.24
C ALA A 27 -8.36 10.37 6.77
N ASP A 28 -9.06 9.53 7.53
CA ASP A 28 -8.97 9.50 9.00
C ASP A 28 -7.63 8.93 9.50
N LEU A 29 -6.98 8.09 8.69
CA LEU A 29 -5.66 7.54 8.96
C LEU A 29 -4.52 8.46 8.53
N GLN A 30 -4.82 9.66 8.03
CA GLN A 30 -3.79 10.63 7.66
C GLN A 30 -3.10 11.13 8.93
N SER A 31 -1.77 11.04 8.95
CA SER A 31 -0.96 11.40 10.12
C SER A 31 -1.25 12.84 10.55
N THR A 32 -1.89 12.99 11.71
CA THR A 32 -2.07 14.28 12.38
C THR A 32 -0.98 14.41 13.43
N GLU A 33 -0.60 15.65 13.77
CA GLU A 33 0.51 15.94 14.69
C GLU A 33 0.35 15.32 16.10
N GLU A 34 -0.85 14.83 16.43
CA GLU A 34 -1.21 14.20 17.69
C GLU A 34 -1.11 12.65 17.67
N ALA A 35 -1.07 12.02 16.49
CA ALA A 35 -1.04 10.56 16.36
C ALA A 35 -0.37 10.07 15.06
N ALA A 36 0.73 9.33 15.20
CA ALA A 36 1.41 8.67 14.09
C ALA A 36 0.72 7.33 13.76
N PHE A 37 -0.17 7.34 12.77
CA PHE A 37 -0.74 6.13 12.20
C PHE A 37 0.10 5.61 11.02
N PRO A 38 0.26 4.27 10.88
CA PRO A 38 0.92 3.68 9.74
C PRO A 38 0.18 4.09 8.47
N GLN A 39 0.90 4.70 7.53
CA GLN A 39 0.27 5.27 6.35
C GLN A 39 -0.08 4.18 5.36
N ALA A 40 -1.16 4.41 4.62
CA ALA A 40 -1.49 3.66 3.42
C ALA A 40 -0.29 3.52 2.47
N GLU A 41 0.55 4.55 2.44
CA GLU A 41 1.75 4.65 1.62
C GLU A 41 2.80 3.58 1.95
N ASP A 42 2.88 3.14 3.21
CA ASP A 42 3.83 2.11 3.64
C ASP A 42 3.54 0.76 2.97
N LEU A 43 2.29 0.52 2.55
CA LEU A 43 1.93 -0.68 1.80
C LEU A 43 2.57 -0.68 0.39
N TYR A 44 2.77 0.50 -0.21
CA TYR A 44 3.54 0.59 -1.45
C TYR A 44 5.02 0.27 -1.24
N LEU A 45 5.58 0.56 -0.06
CA LEU A 45 6.96 0.20 0.30
C LEU A 45 7.12 -1.31 0.55
N ALA A 46 6.04 -2.02 0.93
CA ALA A 46 6.08 -3.47 1.10
C ALA A 46 6.40 -4.21 -0.21
N PHE A 47 5.98 -3.68 -1.37
CA PHE A 47 6.24 -4.30 -2.67
C PHE A 47 7.74 -4.32 -3.06
N PRO A 48 8.48 -3.18 -3.10
CA PRO A 48 9.91 -3.21 -3.35
C PRO A 48 10.66 -3.96 -2.25
N LEU A 49 10.21 -3.92 -1.00
CA LEU A 49 10.82 -4.68 0.09
C LEU A 49 10.69 -6.20 -0.13
N ALA A 50 9.51 -6.68 -0.52
CA ALA A 50 9.30 -8.09 -0.88
C ALA A 50 10.18 -8.50 -2.08
N PHE A 51 10.28 -7.64 -3.09
CA PHE A 51 11.16 -7.87 -4.23
C PHE A 51 12.63 -7.94 -3.82
N CYS A 52 13.10 -7.04 -2.94
CA CYS A 52 14.45 -7.05 -2.39
C CYS A 52 14.74 -8.36 -1.63
N ILE A 53 13.83 -8.81 -0.76
CA ILE A 53 13.98 -10.08 -0.04
C ILE A 53 14.07 -11.25 -1.03
N PHE A 54 13.22 -11.26 -2.06
CA PHE A 54 13.25 -12.29 -3.10
C PHE A 54 14.55 -12.30 -3.88
N MET A 55 15.09 -11.12 -4.23
CA MET A 55 16.38 -10.98 -4.91
C MET A 55 17.54 -11.46 -4.04
N ILE A 56 17.57 -11.08 -2.76
CA ILE A 56 18.56 -11.58 -1.80
C ILE A 56 18.47 -13.10 -1.74
N ARG A 57 17.26 -13.65 -1.58
CA ARG A 57 17.04 -15.09 -1.58
C ARG A 57 17.60 -15.76 -2.83
N LEU A 58 17.34 -15.23 -4.02
CA LEU A 58 17.85 -15.77 -5.28
C LEU A 58 19.38 -15.71 -5.39
N LEU A 59 20.03 -14.70 -4.79
CA LEU A 59 21.48 -14.55 -4.79
C LEU A 59 22.17 -15.51 -3.81
N PHE A 60 21.55 -15.76 -2.65
CA PHE A 60 22.08 -16.63 -1.60
C PHE A 60 21.70 -18.11 -1.77
N GLU A 61 20.56 -18.42 -2.39
CA GLU A 61 20.13 -19.79 -2.69
C GLU A 61 20.68 -20.31 -4.05
N ARG A 62 21.74 -19.69 -4.60
CA ARG A 62 22.56 -20.28 -5.67
C ARG A 62 23.70 -21.12 -5.12
#